data_AF-A0A6M8WBL6-F1
#
_entry.id   AF-A0A6M8WBL6-F1
#
_cell.length_a   1.000
_cell.length_b   1.000
_cell.length_c   1.000
_cell.angle_alpha   90.00
_cell.angle_beta   90.00
_cell.angle_gamma   90.00
#
_symmetry.space_group_name_H-M   'P 1'
#
loop_
_entity.id
_entity.type
_entity.pdbx_description
1 polymer ?
#
loop_
_entity_poly.entity_id
_entity_poly.type
_entity_poly.pdbx_seq_one_letter_code
_entity_poly.pdbx_strand_id
1 'polypeptide(L)'
;MSRRVIGCAIEVHKALGPGYALDVYTKALHQELTEQGIDYKSDHKLSVTYKDKEVGTINAGLFVGDRFIVELLARVGEVGSTERSALRAELRAADLELGLVINFGERRLKDGLVRVLNPDKLNALREERAEDEDDDDEYEDDDEYEDDDEDEDDEDGED
;
A
#
# COMPACT_ATOMS: atom_id res chain seq x y z
N MET A 1 -10.11 -3.82 0.06
CA MET A 1 -9.48 -5.15 -0.09
C MET A 1 -9.12 -5.80 1.25
N SER A 2 -8.27 -5.20 2.09
CA SER A 2 -7.83 -5.79 3.38
C SER A 2 -8.96 -6.25 4.31
N ARG A 3 -10.08 -5.53 4.36
CA ARG A 3 -11.28 -5.92 5.14
C ARG A 3 -11.89 -7.24 4.68
N ARG A 4 -11.83 -7.55 3.37
CA ARG A 4 -12.33 -8.82 2.81
C ARG A 4 -11.45 -9.98 3.26
N VAL A 5 -10.12 -9.81 3.21
CA VAL A 5 -9.15 -10.81 3.70
C VAL A 5 -9.29 -11.04 5.20
N ILE A 6 -9.46 -9.97 5.99
CA ILE A 6 -9.75 -10.10 7.42
C ILE A 6 -11.05 -10.88 7.64
N GLY A 7 -12.09 -10.62 6.84
CA GLY A 7 -13.32 -11.40 6.84
C GLY A 7 -13.08 -12.90 6.62
N CYS A 8 -12.29 -13.26 5.58
CA CYS A 8 -11.90 -14.64 5.30
C CYS A 8 -11.20 -15.28 6.51
N ALA A 9 -10.21 -14.59 7.07
CA ALA A 9 -9.49 -15.09 8.24
C ALA A 9 -10.41 -15.26 9.47
N ILE A 10 -11.41 -14.38 9.64
CA ILE A 10 -12.42 -14.50 10.70
C ILE A 10 -13.25 -15.78 10.51
N GLU A 11 -13.69 -16.08 9.28
CA GLU A 11 -14.44 -17.31 9.01
C GLU A 11 -13.61 -18.57 9.27
N VAL A 12 -12.33 -18.59 8.84
CA VAL A 12 -11.39 -19.67 9.18
C VAL A 12 -11.28 -19.85 10.69
N HIS A 13 -11.05 -18.77 11.45
CA HIS A 13 -10.88 -18.84 12.90
C HIS A 13 -12.16 -19.27 13.62
N LYS A 14 -13.34 -18.86 13.14
CA LYS A 14 -14.63 -19.32 13.68
C LYS A 14 -14.85 -20.81 13.45
N ALA A 15 -14.47 -21.32 12.28
CA ALA A 15 -14.68 -22.71 11.91
C ALA A 15 -13.70 -23.66 12.64
N LEU A 16 -12.43 -23.27 12.72
CA LEU A 16 -11.37 -24.13 13.27
C LEU A 16 -11.07 -23.86 14.75
N GLY A 17 -11.23 -22.62 15.21
CA GLY A 17 -10.67 -22.18 16.48
C GLY A 17 -9.13 -22.23 16.50
N PRO A 18 -8.49 -21.84 17.62
CA PRO A 18 -7.05 -21.97 17.81
C PRO A 18 -6.63 -23.42 18.11
N GLY A 19 -5.35 -23.76 17.89
CA GLY A 19 -4.75 -25.04 18.32
C GLY A 19 -4.19 -25.93 17.21
N TYR A 20 -4.46 -25.62 15.95
CA TYR A 20 -3.85 -26.33 14.81
C TYR A 20 -2.49 -25.76 14.40
N ALA A 21 -1.76 -26.51 13.58
CA ALA A 21 -0.53 -26.07 12.95
C ALA A 21 -0.80 -24.97 11.91
N LEU A 22 0.21 -24.13 11.66
CA LEU A 22 0.12 -23.00 10.72
C LEU A 22 -0.35 -23.41 9.32
N ASP A 23 0.13 -24.56 8.82
CA ASP A 23 -0.19 -25.03 7.47
C ASP A 23 -1.69 -25.31 7.28
N VAL A 24 -2.40 -25.68 8.34
CA VAL A 24 -3.85 -25.88 8.32
C VAL A 24 -4.55 -24.55 8.10
N TYR A 25 -4.17 -23.49 8.83
CA TYR A 25 -4.75 -22.16 8.64
C TYR A 25 -4.38 -21.55 7.29
N THR A 26 -3.15 -21.76 6.81
CA THR A 26 -2.74 -21.29 5.47
C THR A 26 -3.63 -21.91 4.40
N LYS A 27 -3.84 -23.23 4.43
CA LYS A 27 -4.70 -23.93 3.46
C LYS A 27 -6.16 -23.48 3.56
N ALA A 28 -6.68 -23.32 4.77
CA ALA A 28 -8.05 -22.85 4.98
C ALA A 28 -8.24 -21.40 4.48
N LEU A 29 -7.28 -20.52 4.74
CA LEU A 29 -7.33 -19.14 4.25
C LEU A 29 -7.23 -19.08 2.73
N HIS A 30 -6.36 -19.89 2.11
CA HIS A 30 -6.28 -20.01 0.65
C HIS A 30 -7.62 -20.38 0.03
N GLN A 31 -8.32 -21.34 0.65
CA GLN A 31 -9.65 -21.74 0.20
C GLN A 31 -10.65 -20.57 0.28
N GLU A 32 -10.76 -19.90 1.43
CA GLU A 32 -11.64 -18.74 1.59
C GLU A 32 -11.32 -17.61 0.61
N LEU A 33 -10.04 -17.29 0.42
CA LEU A 33 -9.62 -16.26 -0.55
C LEU A 33 -10.04 -16.64 -1.98
N THR A 34 -9.86 -17.90 -2.36
CA THR A 34 -10.25 -18.41 -3.68
C THR A 34 -11.76 -18.35 -3.87
N GLU A 35 -12.54 -18.79 -2.90
CA GLU A 35 -14.01 -18.76 -2.94
C GLU A 35 -14.56 -17.33 -3.01
N GLN A 36 -13.87 -16.38 -2.39
CA GLN A 36 -14.21 -14.96 -2.45
C GLN A 36 -13.67 -14.26 -3.72
N GLY A 37 -12.97 -14.96 -4.61
CA GLY A 37 -12.37 -14.37 -5.82
C GLY A 37 -11.35 -13.29 -5.48
N ILE A 38 -10.52 -13.53 -4.47
CA ILE A 38 -9.43 -12.64 -4.06
C ILE A 38 -8.12 -13.19 -4.62
N ASP A 39 -7.48 -12.43 -5.51
CA ASP A 39 -6.18 -12.80 -6.04
C ASP A 39 -5.10 -12.72 -4.95
N TYR A 40 -4.30 -13.79 -4.86
CA TYR A 40 -3.14 -13.84 -3.98
C TYR A 40 -2.04 -14.72 -4.60
N LYS A 41 -0.80 -14.47 -4.18
CA LYS A 41 0.37 -15.29 -4.51
C LYS A 41 0.96 -15.81 -3.20
N SER A 42 1.11 -17.13 -3.09
CA SER A 42 1.99 -17.74 -2.10
C SER A 42 3.42 -17.77 -2.64
N ASP A 43 4.41 -17.73 -1.75
CA ASP A 43 5.83 -17.85 -2.10
C ASP A 43 6.32 -16.79 -3.11
N HIS A 44 5.75 -15.58 -3.04
CA HIS A 44 6.16 -14.49 -3.92
C HIS A 44 7.56 -14.00 -3.53
N LYS A 45 8.52 -14.13 -4.46
CA LYS A 45 9.91 -13.70 -4.23
C LYS A 45 10.01 -12.18 -4.33
N LEU A 46 10.54 -11.57 -3.28
CA LEU A 46 10.88 -10.15 -3.22
C LEU A 46 12.39 -9.99 -3.28
N SER A 47 12.88 -9.14 -4.16
CA SER A 47 14.29 -8.75 -4.21
C SER A 47 14.61 -7.82 -3.04
N VAL A 48 15.73 -8.09 -2.37
CA VAL A 48 16.25 -7.25 -1.29
C VAL A 48 17.44 -6.47 -1.83
N THR A 49 17.32 -5.15 -1.79
CA THR A 49 18.33 -4.22 -2.29
C THR A 49 19.07 -3.56 -1.14
N TYR A 50 20.39 -3.48 -1.26
CA TYR A 50 21.25 -2.69 -0.37
C TYR A 50 22.16 -1.81 -1.20
N LYS A 51 22.02 -0.48 -1.06
CA LYS A 51 22.75 0.52 -1.87
C LYS A 51 22.60 0.26 -3.37
N ASP A 52 21.34 0.17 -3.82
CA ASP A 52 20.94 -0.02 -5.23
C ASP A 52 21.45 -1.30 -5.89
N LYS A 53 21.94 -2.25 -5.09
CA LYS A 53 22.38 -3.58 -5.54
C LYS A 53 21.53 -4.65 -4.88
N GLU A 54 21.01 -5.56 -5.68
CA GLU A 54 20.35 -6.76 -5.16
C GLU A 54 21.36 -7.60 -4.37
N VAL A 55 21.03 -7.90 -3.11
CA VAL A 55 21.85 -8.70 -2.20
C VAL A 55 21.21 -10.05 -1.86
N GLY A 56 19.99 -10.29 -2.31
CA GLY A 56 19.30 -11.56 -2.16
C GLY A 56 17.80 -11.44 -2.39
N THR A 57 17.10 -12.54 -2.14
CA THR A 57 15.64 -12.60 -2.23
C THR A 57 15.05 -13.18 -0.96
N ILE A 58 13.89 -12.67 -0.56
CA ILE A 58 13.05 -13.25 0.49
C ILE A 58 11.73 -13.71 -0.11
N ASN A 59 11.10 -14.72 0.48
CA ASN A 59 9.73 -15.06 0.13
C ASN A 59 8.81 -14.22 1.01
N ALA A 60 7.92 -13.45 0.39
CA ALA A 60 6.83 -12.83 1.11
C ALA A 60 5.93 -13.90 1.73
N GLY A 61 5.16 -13.50 2.74
CA GLY A 61 3.94 -14.21 3.12
C GLY A 61 2.93 -14.28 1.97
N LEU A 62 1.66 -14.00 2.25
CA LEU A 62 0.65 -13.91 1.19
C LEU A 62 0.65 -12.53 0.55
N PHE A 63 1.05 -12.47 -0.72
CA PHE A 63 0.99 -11.24 -1.51
C PHE A 63 -0.40 -11.10 -2.13
N VAL A 64 -1.21 -10.18 -1.61
CA VAL A 64 -2.65 -10.10 -1.95
C VAL A 64 -2.94 -8.93 -2.89
N GLY A 65 -3.53 -9.26 -4.04
CA GLY A 65 -4.01 -8.31 -5.04
C GLY A 65 -2.98 -7.27 -5.46
N ASP A 66 -1.70 -7.65 -5.44
CA ASP A 66 -0.54 -6.80 -5.69
C ASP A 66 -0.51 -5.49 -4.88
N ARG A 67 -1.06 -5.51 -3.64
CA ARG A 67 -1.29 -4.30 -2.83
C ARG A 67 -0.80 -4.37 -1.39
N PHE A 68 -0.78 -5.55 -0.79
CA PHE A 68 -0.34 -5.71 0.59
C PHE A 68 0.08 -7.14 0.88
N ILE A 69 0.88 -7.32 1.93
CA ILE A 69 1.37 -8.61 2.40
C ILE A 69 0.59 -9.05 3.64
N VAL A 70 0.29 -10.33 3.74
CA VAL A 70 -0.29 -10.95 4.94
C VAL A 70 0.65 -12.03 5.47
N GLU A 71 1.15 -11.82 6.68
CA GLU A 71 1.95 -12.79 7.41
C GLU A 71 1.08 -13.56 8.41
N LEU A 72 1.22 -14.88 8.42
CA LEU A 72 0.37 -15.78 9.22
C LEU A 72 1.15 -16.38 10.39
N LEU A 73 0.52 -16.40 11.56
CA LEU A 73 1.05 -17.05 12.75
C LEU A 73 0.00 -17.98 13.36
N ALA A 74 0.45 -18.99 14.09
CA ALA A 74 -0.41 -19.95 14.77
C ALA A 74 0.21 -20.35 16.12
N ARG A 75 0.40 -19.37 17.00
CA ARG A 75 1.00 -19.58 18.33
C ARG A 75 0.37 -18.68 19.39
N VAL A 76 0.37 -19.15 20.63
CA VAL A 76 -0.09 -18.32 21.76
C VAL A 76 0.88 -17.16 21.97
N GLY A 77 0.36 -15.95 22.16
CA GLY A 77 1.14 -14.76 22.46
C GLY A 77 0.90 -13.63 21.45
N GLU A 78 1.08 -12.42 21.94
CA GLU A 78 0.87 -11.21 21.15
C GLU A 78 1.82 -11.11 19.94
N VAL A 79 1.35 -10.44 18.90
CA VAL A 79 2.20 -10.04 17.76
C VAL A 79 3.13 -8.91 18.20
N GLY A 80 4.38 -9.28 18.46
CA GLY A 80 5.41 -8.44 19.05
C GLY A 80 6.15 -7.57 18.04
N SER A 81 7.22 -6.93 18.52
CA SER A 81 8.08 -6.08 17.70
C SER A 81 8.81 -6.87 16.62
N THR A 82 9.20 -8.12 16.90
CA THR A 82 9.92 -8.99 15.96
C THR A 82 9.12 -9.23 14.68
N GLU A 83 7.87 -9.68 14.82
CA GLU A 83 6.98 -9.96 13.69
C GLU A 83 6.68 -8.69 12.89
N ARG A 84 6.42 -7.59 13.59
CA ARG A 84 6.15 -6.28 12.95
C ARG A 84 7.37 -5.78 12.17
N SER A 85 8.57 -6.01 12.68
CA SER A 85 9.81 -5.57 12.04
C SER A 85 10.14 -6.43 10.82
N ALA A 86 9.91 -7.73 10.89
CA ALA A 86 10.04 -8.65 9.76
C ALA A 86 9.07 -8.26 8.63
N LEU A 87 7.78 -8.10 8.94
CA LEU A 87 6.79 -7.68 7.94
C LEU A 87 7.12 -6.30 7.36
N ARG A 88 7.59 -5.34 8.18
CA ARG A 88 8.04 -4.04 7.65
C ARG A 88 9.22 -4.17 6.68
N ALA A 89 10.13 -5.12 6.89
CA ALA A 89 11.22 -5.36 5.95
C ALA A 89 10.69 -5.90 4.61
N GLU A 90 9.73 -6.81 4.63
CA GLU A 90 9.05 -7.30 3.42
C GLU A 90 8.32 -6.16 2.68
N LEU A 91 7.60 -5.30 3.40
CA LEU A 91 6.92 -4.16 2.79
C LEU A 91 7.88 -3.19 2.10
N ARG A 92 9.07 -2.97 2.66
CA ARG A 92 10.11 -2.16 2.00
C ARG A 92 10.68 -2.85 0.76
N ALA A 93 10.92 -4.16 0.82
CA ALA A 93 11.39 -4.92 -0.32
C ALA A 93 10.36 -4.96 -1.47
N ALA A 94 9.07 -4.92 -1.14
CA ALA A 94 7.97 -4.91 -2.10
C ALA A 94 7.52 -3.49 -2.54
N ASP A 95 8.10 -2.44 -1.97
CA ASP A 95 7.64 -1.05 -2.14
C ASP A 95 6.13 -0.83 -1.84
N LEU A 96 5.65 -1.48 -0.77
CA LEU A 96 4.24 -1.43 -0.34
C LEU A 96 4.06 -0.63 0.95
N GLU A 97 2.90 0.01 1.08
CA GLU A 97 2.53 0.83 2.24
C GLU A 97 2.08 0.00 3.46
N LEU A 98 1.49 -1.16 3.20
CA LEU A 98 0.64 -1.85 4.17
C LEU A 98 0.90 -3.36 4.19
N GLY A 99 0.92 -3.92 5.41
CA GLY A 99 0.80 -5.34 5.64
C GLY A 99 -0.10 -5.68 6.83
N LEU A 100 -0.46 -6.95 6.94
CA LEU A 100 -1.19 -7.52 8.07
C LEU A 100 -0.40 -8.67 8.68
N VAL A 101 -0.38 -8.76 10.00
CA VAL A 101 -0.05 -9.99 10.71
C VAL A 101 -1.35 -10.57 11.25
N ILE A 102 -1.61 -11.84 10.99
CA ILE A 102 -2.79 -12.56 11.47
C ILE A 102 -2.33 -13.77 12.27
N ASN A 103 -2.45 -13.69 13.59
CA ASN A 103 -2.17 -14.80 14.50
C ASN A 103 -3.44 -15.57 14.86
N PHE A 104 -3.56 -16.78 14.32
CA PHE A 104 -4.66 -17.72 14.59
C PHE A 104 -4.54 -18.42 15.95
N GLY A 105 -3.40 -18.27 16.66
CA GLY A 105 -3.18 -18.88 17.97
C GLY A 105 -3.94 -18.21 19.11
N GLU A 106 -4.50 -17.03 18.89
CA GLU A 106 -5.24 -16.27 19.90
C GLU A 106 -6.68 -16.77 20.09
N ARG A 107 -7.22 -16.55 21.29
CA ARG A 107 -8.61 -16.94 21.62
C ARG A 107 -9.63 -16.26 20.72
N ARG A 108 -9.37 -15.01 20.32
CA ARG A 108 -10.15 -14.29 19.32
C ARG A 108 -9.19 -13.80 18.26
N LEU A 109 -9.52 -13.98 16.98
CA LEU A 109 -8.65 -13.54 15.89
C LEU A 109 -8.28 -12.06 15.97
N LYS A 110 -9.21 -11.20 16.41
CA LYS A 110 -8.98 -9.75 16.54
C LYS A 110 -7.82 -9.41 17.49
N ASP A 111 -7.55 -10.26 18.47
CA ASP A 111 -6.49 -10.07 19.46
C ASP A 111 -5.12 -10.46 18.85
N GLY A 112 -5.12 -11.26 17.79
CA GLY A 112 -3.95 -11.65 17.00
C GLY A 112 -3.79 -10.88 15.68
N LEU A 113 -4.66 -9.90 15.39
CA LEU A 113 -4.66 -9.14 14.14
C LEU A 113 -3.93 -7.80 14.32
N VAL A 114 -2.82 -7.61 13.61
CA VAL A 114 -2.05 -6.37 13.64
C VAL A 114 -1.86 -5.81 12.24
N ARG A 115 -2.09 -4.50 12.10
CA ARG A 115 -1.78 -3.74 10.89
C ARG A 115 -0.38 -3.16 11.00
N VAL A 116 0.44 -3.35 9.98
CA VAL A 116 1.81 -2.80 9.91
C VAL A 116 1.89 -1.85 8.73
N LEU A 117 2.44 -0.66 8.97
CA LEU A 117 2.65 0.37 7.96
C LEU A 117 4.14 0.52 7.66
N ASN A 118 4.43 0.77 6.38
CA ASN A 118 5.73 1.20 5.88
C ASN A 118 5.79 2.74 5.86
N PRO A 119 6.44 3.37 6.85
CA PRO A 119 6.50 4.83 6.92
C PRO A 119 7.29 5.43 5.76
N ASP A 120 8.32 4.74 5.26
CA ASP A 120 9.19 5.24 4.19
C ASP A 120 8.37 5.47 2.91
N LYS A 121 7.54 4.48 2.54
CA LYS A 121 6.64 4.60 1.37
C LYS A 121 5.55 5.66 1.59
N LEU A 122 4.98 5.75 2.79
CA LEU A 122 3.93 6.73 3.07
C LEU A 122 4.46 8.17 3.05
N ASN A 123 5.71 8.38 3.46
CA ASN A 123 6.34 9.70 3.38
C ASN A 123 6.65 10.08 1.93
N ALA A 124 7.22 9.17 1.13
CA ALA A 124 7.48 9.41 -0.29
C ALA A 124 6.19 9.82 -1.04
N LEU A 125 5.08 9.11 -0.82
CA LEU A 125 3.78 9.44 -1.43
C LEU A 125 3.22 10.80 -0.98
N ARG A 126 3.62 11.31 0.20
CA ARG A 126 3.21 12.63 0.67
C ARG A 126 4.05 13.74 0.06
N GLU A 127 5.34 13.48 -0.14
CA GLU A 127 6.27 14.41 -0.80
C GLU A 127 5.88 14.56 -2.28
N GLU A 128 5.67 13.45 -3.01
CA GLU A 128 5.19 13.46 -4.40
C GLU A 128 3.92 14.31 -4.58
N ARG A 129 2.95 14.15 -3.68
CA ARG A 129 1.69 14.90 -3.74
C ARG A 129 1.87 16.40 -3.44
N ALA A 130 2.83 16.77 -2.60
CA ALA A 130 3.08 18.17 -2.29
C ALA A 130 3.76 18.88 -3.48
N GLU A 131 4.65 18.18 -4.18
CA GLU A 131 5.31 18.69 -5.39
C GLU A 131 4.31 18.90 -6.54
N ASP A 132 3.31 18.02 -6.70
CA ASP A 132 2.24 18.18 -7.69
C ASP A 132 1.33 19.41 -7.43
N GLU A 133 1.21 19.87 -6.17
CA GLU A 133 0.35 21.00 -5.79
C GLU A 133 1.04 22.37 -5.97
N ASP A 134 2.39 22.41 -6.05
CA ASP A 134 3.18 23.65 -6.24
C ASP A 134 3.39 24.03 -7.73
N ASP A 135 3.20 23.09 -8.67
CA ASP A 135 3.34 23.33 -10.14
C ASP A 135 2.09 23.98 -10.79
N ASP A 136 0.95 24.02 -10.10
CA ASP A 136 -0.33 24.58 -10.61
C ASP A 136 -0.48 26.10 -10.39
N ASP A 137 0.46 26.75 -9.69
CA ASP A 137 0.42 28.19 -9.35
C ASP A 137 1.22 29.10 -10.31
N GLU A 138 1.79 28.58 -11.40
CA GLU A 138 2.44 29.40 -12.44
C GLU A 138 1.43 29.87 -13.50
N TYR A 139 0.46 30.70 -13.10
CA TYR A 139 -0.26 31.57 -14.04
C TYR A 139 0.63 32.78 -14.31
N GLU A 140 1.36 32.77 -15.43
CA GLU A 140 1.97 33.97 -15.99
C GLU A 140 0.86 34.98 -16.31
N ASP A 141 0.74 36.01 -15.47
CA ASP A 141 -0.06 37.21 -15.69
C ASP A 141 0.63 38.03 -16.79
N ASP A 142 0.40 37.65 -18.04
CA ASP A 142 0.94 38.32 -19.23
C ASP A 142 -0.22 38.93 -20.04
N ASP A 143 -0.95 39.85 -19.40
CA ASP A 143 -1.84 40.80 -20.07
C ASP A 143 -1.14 42.17 -20.16
N GLU A 144 -0.08 42.27 -20.97
CA GLU A 144 0.47 43.55 -21.42
C GLU A 144 -0.41 44.08 -22.56
N TYR A 145 -1.40 44.92 -22.23
CA TYR A 145 -2.16 45.68 -23.23
C TYR A 145 -1.23 46.76 -23.82
N GLU A 146 -0.64 46.50 -24.99
CA GLU A 146 -0.03 47.55 -25.80
C GLU A 146 -1.14 48.44 -26.38
N ASP A 147 -1.04 49.74 -26.08
CA ASP A 147 -1.82 50.84 -26.68
C ASP A 147 -1.53 50.87 -28.20
N ASP A 148 -2.53 50.52 -29.02
CA ASP A 148 -2.53 50.88 -30.44
C ASP A 148 -3.02 52.34 -30.56
N ASP A 149 -2.06 53.27 -30.50
CA ASP A 149 -2.17 54.59 -31.12
C ASP A 149 -2.09 54.40 -32.66
N GLU A 150 -3.24 54.38 -33.34
CA GLU A 150 -3.29 54.64 -34.78
C GLU A 150 -3.78 56.08 -35.03
N ASP A 151 -2.80 56.95 -35.22
CA ASP A 151 -2.94 58.21 -35.95
C ASP A 151 -3.31 57.91 -37.42
N GLU A 152 -4.47 58.40 -37.88
CA GLU A 152 -4.69 58.70 -39.31
C GLU A 152 -5.06 60.18 -39.46
N ASP A 153 -4.07 60.94 -39.92
CA ASP A 153 -4.22 62.22 -40.60
C ASP A 153 -5.04 62.05 -41.90
N ASP A 154 -6.00 62.94 -42.15
CA ASP A 154 -5.97 63.90 -43.27
C ASP A 154 -7.37 64.41 -43.70
N GLU A 155 -7.45 65.75 -43.64
CA GLU A 155 -7.98 66.68 -44.64
C GLU A 155 -9.46 66.68 -45.14
N ASP A 156 -10.00 67.90 -45.02
CA ASP A 156 -10.80 68.66 -46.00
C ASP A 156 -12.34 68.72 -45.90
N GLY A 157 -12.82 69.97 -45.77
CA GLY A 157 -14.17 70.37 -46.12
C GLY A 157 -14.62 71.71 -45.51
N GLU A 158 -14.08 72.84 -45.97
CA GLU A 158 -14.68 74.17 -45.80
C GLU A 158 -15.99 74.29 -46.61
N ASP A 159 -17.09 74.73 -45.98
CA ASP A 159 -17.88 75.96 -46.28
C ASP A 159 -19.19 76.03 -45.45
#